data_AF-A0A3C1YNH2-F1
#
_entry.id   AF-A0A3C1YNH2-F1
#
_cell.length_a   1.000
_cell.length_b   1.000
_cell.length_c   1.000
_cell.angle_alpha   90.00
_cell.angle_beta   90.00
_cell.angle_gamma   90.00
#
_symmetry.space_group_name_H-M   'P 1'
#
loop_
_entity.id
_entity.type
_entity.pdbx_description
1 polymer ?
#
loop_
_entity_poly.entity_id
_entity_poly.type
_entity_poly.pdbx_seq_one_letter_code
_entity_poly.pdbx_strand_id
1 'polypeptide(L)' 'MDTAIGVNTNTILSNNNGRCIELIHHADDPCVWIIRISKKFLWFRMNPSTTWFMDKQQALKFAQRNH' A
#
# COMPACT_ATOMS: atom_id res chain seq x y z
N MET A 1 18.14 24.63 6.45
CA MET A 1 18.22 23.23 6.92
C MET A 1 16.96 22.56 6.44
N ASP A 2 17.01 22.02 5.22
CA ASP A 2 15.85 21.40 4.60
C ASP A 2 15.60 20.05 5.27
N THR A 3 14.49 19.97 6.01
CA THR A 3 13.96 18.72 6.50
C THR A 3 13.55 17.91 5.26
N ALA A 4 14.35 16.91 4.89
CA ALA A 4 13.90 15.87 3.99
C ALA A 4 12.79 15.10 4.74
N ILE A 5 11.57 15.62 4.68
CA ILE A 5 10.38 14.86 5.06
C ILE A 5 10.25 13.84 3.93
N GLY A 6 10.77 12.63 4.16
CA GLY A 6 10.66 11.52 3.23
C GLY A 6 9.20 11.38 2.80
N VAL A 7 8.90 11.83 1.58
CA VAL A 7 7.52 11.85 1.08
C VAL A 7 7.18 10.42 0.71
N ASN A 8 6.58 9.70 1.65
CA ASN A 8 6.05 8.36 1.40
C ASN A 8 5.11 8.44 0.19
N THR A 9 5.52 7.81 -0.91
CA THR A 9 4.76 7.84 -2.14
C THR A 9 3.69 6.77 -2.04
N ASN A 10 2.45 7.19 -1.79
CA ASN A 10 1.30 6.31 -1.70
C ASN A 10 0.57 6.30 -3.05
N THR A 11 0.74 5.23 -3.81
CA THR A 11 0.00 5.00 -5.05
C THR A 11 -1.22 4.15 -4.75
N ILE A 12 -2.41 4.72 -4.95
CA ILE A 12 -3.67 3.96 -4.87
C ILE A 12 -3.79 3.13 -6.16
N LEU A 13 -3.69 1.81 -6.03
CA LEU A 13 -3.80 0.89 -7.17
C LEU A 13 -5.26 0.54 -7.48
N SER A 14 -6.12 0.51 -6.47
CA SER A 14 -7.55 0.22 -6.63
C SER A 14 -8.36 0.74 -5.46
N ASN A 15 -9.55 1.27 -5.74
CA ASN A 15 -10.50 1.72 -4.72
C ASN A 15 -11.94 1.48 -5.20
N ASN A 16 -12.45 0.27 -5.00
CA ASN A 16 -13.74 -0.17 -5.52
C ASN A 16 -14.56 -0.88 -4.43
N ASN A 17 -15.86 -0.57 -4.37
CA ASN A 17 -16.92 -1.29 -3.64
C ASN A 17 -16.49 -1.86 -2.27
N GLY A 18 -15.95 -1.01 -1.42
CA GLY A 18 -15.55 -1.39 -0.06
C GLY A 18 -14.20 -2.09 0.03
N ARG A 19 -13.35 -2.05 -0.99
CA ARG A 19 -11.95 -2.51 -0.95
C ARG A 19 -11.03 -1.44 -1.51
N CYS A 20 -9.95 -1.13 -0.78
CA CYS A 20 -8.91 -0.21 -1.20
C CYS A 20 -7.54 -0.89 -1.08
N ILE A 21 -6.73 -0.78 -2.13
CA ILE A 21 -5.38 -1.32 -2.25
C ILE A 21 -4.42 -0.16 -2.47
N GLU A 22 -3.55 0.06 -1.51
CA GLU A 22 -2.52 1.10 -1.52
C GLU A 22 -1.14 0.44 -1.67
N LEU A 23 -0.32 0.95 -2.57
CA LEU A 23 1.10 0.65 -2.69
C LEU A 23 1.88 1.83 -2.13
N ILE A 24 2.59 1.59 -1.04
CA ILE A 24 3.37 2.60 -0.32
C ILE A 24 4.84 2.31 -0.61
N HIS A 25 5.55 3.32 -1.10
CA HIS A 25 7.00 3.30 -1.27
C HIS A 25 7.62 4.27 -0.26
N HIS A 26 8.46 3.74 0.63
CA HIS A 26 9.09 4.55 1.67
C HIS A 26 10.27 5.31 1.05
N ALA A 27 10.30 6.63 1.21
CA ALA A 27 11.37 7.44 0.62
C ALA A 27 12.74 7.16 1.27
N ASP A 28 12.73 6.82 2.56
CA ASP A 28 13.95 6.50 3.32
C ASP A 28 14.48 5.08 3.06
N ASP A 29 13.62 4.17 2.60
CA ASP A 29 13.96 2.77 2.32
C ASP A 29 13.50 2.41 0.90
N PRO A 30 14.29 2.76 -0.14
CA PRO A 30 13.89 2.60 -1.53
C PRO A 30 13.70 1.12 -1.93
N CYS A 31 14.22 0.19 -1.13
CA CYS A 31 14.07 -1.24 -1.32
C CYS A 31 12.73 -1.78 -0.80
N VAL A 32 11.99 -1.04 0.03
CA VAL A 32 10.79 -1.56 0.70
C VAL A 32 9.52 -1.06 0.02
N TRP A 33 8.68 -2.02 -0.38
CA TRP A 33 7.36 -1.81 -0.95
C TRP A 33 6.32 -2.39 0.00
N ILE A 34 5.38 -1.56 0.42
CA ILE A 34 4.33 -1.96 1.36
C ILE A 34 2.99 -1.97 0.62
N ILE A 35 2.31 -3.11 0.62
CA ILE A 35 0.94 -3.23 0.15
C ILE A 35 0.02 -3.16 1.35
N ARG A 36 -0.92 -2.21 1.33
CA ARG A 36 -1.98 -2.10 2.32
C ARG A 36 -3.33 -2.37 1.66
N ILE A 37 -4.05 -3.35 2.19
CA ILE A 37 -5.38 -3.73 1.72
C ILE A 37 -6.37 -3.45 2.83
N SER A 38 -7.26 -2.49 2.62
CA SER A 38 -8.37 -2.21 3.52
C SER A 38 -9.69 -2.68 2.91
N LYS A 39 -10.54 -3.29 3.76
CA LYS A 39 -11.92 -3.61 3.40
C LYS A 39 -12.86 -2.78 4.28
N LYS A 40 -13.66 -1.93 3.66
CA LYS A 40 -14.83 -1.31 4.27
C LYS A 40 -15.98 -2.31 4.15
N PHE A 41 -16.28 -3.00 5.25
CA PHE A 41 -17.60 -3.59 5.41
C PHE A 41 -18.50 -2.51 6.01
N LEU A 42 -19.72 -2.39 5.48
CA LEU A 42 -20.70 -1.31 5.70
C LEU A 42 -20.72 -0.66 7.11
N TRP A 43 -20.47 -1.42 8.19
CA TRP A 43 -20.48 -0.92 9.58
C TRP A 43 -19.22 -1.25 10.41
N PHE A 44 -18.27 -2.01 9.85
CA PHE A 44 -17.04 -2.39 10.54
C PHE A 44 -15.82 -2.04 9.68
N ARG A 45 -14.98 -1.16 10.21
CA ARG A 45 -13.68 -0.86 9.61
C ARG A 45 -12.78 -2.05 9.88
N MET A 46 -12.67 -2.97 8.92
CA MET A 46 -11.80 -4.13 9.04
C MET A 46 -10.35 -3.65 9.09
N ASN A 47 -9.55 -4.24 9.99
CA ASN A 47 -8.14 -3.90 10.10
C ASN A 47 -7.45 -4.10 8.74
N PRO A 48 -6.71 -3.09 8.25
CA PRO A 48 -6.03 -3.22 6.98
C PRO A 48 -4.95 -4.28 7.08
N SER A 49 -4.95 -5.22 6.13
CA SER A 49 -3.83 -6.15 5.98
C SER A 49 -2.66 -5.39 5.37
N THR A 50 -1.48 -5.55 5.95
CA THR A 50 -0.26 -4.88 5.48
C THR A 50 0.78 -5.96 5.18
N THR A 51 1.38 -5.93 4.00
CA THR A 51 2.39 -6.90 3.57
C THR A 51 3.55 -6.18 2.93
N TRP A 52 4.77 -6.57 3.31
CA TRP A 52 5.99 -5.89 2.93
C TRP A 52 6.75 -6.75 1.93
N PHE A 53 7.33 -6.10 0.93
CA PHE A 53 8.08 -6.73 -0.13
C PHE A 53 9.37 -5.95 -0.38
N MET A 54 10.47 -6.67 -0.61
CA MET A 54 11.75 -6.06 -1.01
C MET A 54 11.84 -5.85 -2.53
N ASP A 55 10.89 -6.39 -3.28
CA ASP A 55 10.82 -6.30 -4.74
C ASP A 55 9.49 -5.69 -5.19
N LYS A 56 9.59 -4.67 -6.03
CA LYS A 56 8.45 -3.97 -6.63
C LYS A 56 7.58 -4.92 -7.45
N GLN A 57 8.19 -5.82 -8.23
CA GLN A 57 7.42 -6.70 -9.10
C GLN A 57 6.60 -7.71 -8.30
N GLN A 58 7.16 -8.26 -7.22
CA GLN A 58 6.41 -9.10 -6.28
C GLN A 58 5.26 -8.33 -5.61
N ALA A 59 5.50 -7.10 -5.15
CA ALA A 59 4.45 -6.26 -4.57
C ALA A 59 3.30 -6.00 -5.55
N LEU A 60 3.63 -5.66 -6.80
CA LEU A 60 2.65 -5.43 -7.86
C LEU A 60 1.86 -6.69 -8.22
N LYS A 61 2.53 -7.84 -8.37
CA LYS A 61 1.84 -9.13 -8.61
C LYS A 61 0.89 -9.48 -7.46
N PHE A 62 1.30 -9.24 -6.22
CA PHE A 62 0.45 -9.45 -5.05
C PHE A 62 -0.75 -8.51 -5.05
N ALA A 63 -0.55 -7.23 -5.38
CA ALA A 63 -1.64 -6.26 -5.50
C ALA A 63 -2.64 -6.66 -6.60
N GLN A 64 -2.16 -7.06 -7.78
CA GLN A 64 -2.99 -7.52 -8.90
C GLN A 64 -3.78 -8.79 -8.57
N ARG A 65 -3.19 -9.75 -7.85
CA ARG A 65 -3.91 -10.95 -7.38
C ARG A 65 -5.03 -10.61 -6.37
N ASN A 66 -4.92 -9.47 -5.71
CA ASN A 66 -5.86 -9.01 -4.69
C ASN A 66 -6.84 -7.94 -5.19
N HIS A 67 -6.67 -7.44 -6.41
CA HIS A 67 -7.61 -6.57 -7.12
C HIS A 67 -8.87 -7.36 -7.52
#